data_AF-A0A3C0BGM1-F1
#
_entry.id   AF-A0A3C0BGM1-F1
#
_cell.length_a   1.000
_cell.length_b   1.000
_cell.length_c   1.000
_cell.angle_alpha   90.00
_cell.angle_beta   90.00
_cell.angle_gamma   90.00
#
_symmetry.space_group_name_H-M   'P 1'
#
loop_
_entity.id
_entity.type
_entity.pdbx_description
1 polymer ?
#
loop_
_entity_poly.entity_id
_entity_poly.type
_entity_poly.pdbx_seq_one_letter_code
_entity_poly.pdbx_strand_id
1 'polypeptide(L)' 'PIVGTGMEYKAAHDSGVVAIAQEEGEVVGVSARKITVRSDHDGSLRGYKLTKFQRSNQGT' A
#
# COMPACT_ATOMS: atom_id res chain seq x y z
N PRO A 1 17.70 -1.84 -3.64
CA PRO A 1 18.92 -1.74 -4.48
C PRO A 1 19.90 -2.85 -4.05
N ILE A 2 20.83 -3.29 -4.92
CA ILE A 2 21.82 -4.34 -4.53
C ILE A 2 22.71 -3.84 -3.38
N VAL A 3 22.97 -2.53 -3.32
CA VAL A 3 23.62 -1.84 -2.20
C VAL A 3 22.74 -0.66 -1.79
N GLY A 4 22.44 -0.53 -0.50
CA GLY A 4 21.53 0.49 0.05
C GLY A 4 22.08 1.14 1.32
N THR A 5 21.40 2.19 1.77
CA THR A 5 21.78 2.98 2.95
C THR A 5 20.98 2.61 4.20
N GLY A 6 19.89 1.86 4.05
CA GLY A 6 18.93 1.53 5.11
C GLY A 6 17.81 2.57 5.25
N MET A 7 17.90 3.72 4.59
CA MET A 7 16.87 4.77 4.61
C MET A 7 15.69 4.48 3.68
N GLU A 8 15.83 3.52 2.76
CA GLU A 8 14.86 3.25 1.71
C GLU A 8 13.48 2.88 2.25
N TYR A 9 13.45 2.03 3.28
CA TYR A 9 12.19 1.59 3.90
C TYR A 9 11.46 2.76 4.55
N LYS A 10 12.16 3.53 5.39
CA LYS A 10 11.56 4.64 6.14
C LYS A 10 11.11 5.75 5.19
N ALA A 11 11.93 6.09 4.20
CA ALA A 11 11.58 7.07 3.18
C ALA A 11 10.34 6.65 2.36
N ALA A 12 10.27 5.38 1.93
CA ALA A 12 9.11 4.88 1.20
C ALA A 12 7.85 4.85 2.07
N HIS A 13 7.95 4.32 3.28
CA HIS A 13 6.84 4.21 4.23
C HIS A 13 6.26 5.59 4.58
N ASP A 14 7.12 6.57 4.86
CA ASP A 14 6.69 7.91 5.28
C ASP A 14 6.34 8.83 4.10
N SER A 15 6.60 8.42 2.85
CA SER A 15 6.29 9.22 1.65
C SER A 15 4.79 9.45 1.42
N GLY A 16 3.93 8.60 2.00
CA GLY A 16 2.48 8.59 1.75
C GLY A 16 2.07 8.05 0.38
N VAL A 17 3.00 7.56 -0.44
CA VAL A 17 2.74 7.06 -1.81
C VAL A 17 2.41 5.57 -1.82
N VAL A 18 2.97 4.80 -0.89
CA VAL A 18 2.75 3.35 -0.81
C VAL A 18 1.46 3.02 -0.08
N ALA A 19 0.78 1.95 -0.51
CA ALA A 19 -0.38 1.43 0.21
C ALA A 19 0.10 0.62 1.44
N ILE A 20 -0.24 1.09 2.64
CA ILE A 20 0.12 0.46 3.91
C ILE A 20 -1.16 -0.08 4.55
N ALA A 21 -1.09 -1.31 5.07
CA ALA A 21 -2.18 -1.89 5.84
C ALA A 21 -2.34 -1.12 7.16
N GLN A 22 -3.57 -0.68 7.46
CA GLN A 22 -3.85 0.09 8.68
C GLN A 22 -3.94 -0.79 9.94
N GLU A 23 -4.25 -2.07 9.76
CA GLU A 23 -4.51 -3.04 10.82
C GLU A 23 -3.99 -4.41 10.38
N GLU A 24 -3.75 -5.28 11.36
CA GLU A 24 -3.47 -6.70 11.13
C GLU A 24 -4.70 -7.40 10.54
N GLY A 25 -4.46 -8.39 9.67
CA GLY A 25 -5.53 -9.04 8.93
C GLY A 25 -5.04 -9.97 7.84
N GLU A 26 -6.00 -10.67 7.24
CA GLU A 26 -5.78 -11.62 6.15
C GLU A 26 -6.15 -10.99 4.79
N VAL A 27 -5.29 -11.17 3.78
CA VAL A 27 -5.61 -10.75 2.40
C VAL A 27 -6.62 -11.72 1.79
N VAL A 28 -7.85 -11.25 1.58
CA VAL A 28 -8.95 -12.06 1.02
C VAL A 28 -9.19 -11.80 -0.47
N GLY A 29 -8.51 -10.82 -1.06
CA GLY A 29 -8.60 -10.56 -2.50
C GLY A 29 -7.56 -9.59 -3.03
N VAL A 30 -7.05 -9.87 -4.23
CA VAL A 30 -6.04 -9.06 -4.92
C VAL A 30 -6.46 -8.85 -6.38
N SER A 31 -6.36 -7.62 -6.86
CA SER A 31 -6.58 -7.26 -8.25
C SER A 31 -5.68 -6.09 -8.65
N ALA A 32 -5.58 -5.82 -9.95
CA ALA A 32 -4.83 -4.68 -10.47
C ALA A 32 -5.39 -3.30 -10.03
N ARG A 33 -6.60 -3.25 -9.45
CA ARG A 33 -7.28 -2.01 -9.04
C ARG A 33 -7.43 -1.86 -7.52
N LYS A 34 -7.50 -2.97 -6.79
CA LYS A 34 -7.68 -2.97 -5.35
C LYS A 34 -7.16 -4.24 -4.70
N ILE A 35 -6.78 -4.11 -3.43
CA ILE A 35 -6.51 -5.20 -2.49
C ILE A 35 -7.60 -5.16 -1.42
N THR A 36 -8.06 -6.30 -0.93
CA THR A 36 -9.06 -6.41 0.14
C THR A 36 -8.48 -7.25 1.27
N VAL A 37 -8.50 -6.70 2.47
CA VAL A 37 -7.99 -7.30 3.71
C VAL A 37 -9.16 -7.45 4.68
N ARG A 38 -9.27 -8.60 5.32
CA ARG A 38 -10.19 -8.85 6.43
C ARG A 38 -9.45 -8.57 7.74
N SER A 39 -9.94 -7.62 8.53
CA SER A 39 -9.33 -7.26 9.82
C SER A 39 -9.47 -8.41 10.82
N ASP A 40 -8.41 -8.70 11.56
CA ASP A 40 -8.42 -9.75 12.60
C ASP A 40 -9.20 -9.30 13.85
N HIS A 41 -9.36 -7.98 14.04
CA HIS A 41 -10.01 -7.44 15.23
C HIS A 41 -11.53 -7.59 15.20
N ASP A 42 -12.17 -7.32 14.06
CA ASP A 42 -13.64 -7.28 13.93
C ASP A 42 -14.19 -8.03 12.70
N GLY A 43 -13.32 -8.65 11.89
CA GLY A 43 -13.70 -9.33 10.66
C GLY A 43 -14.13 -8.37 9.53
N SER A 44 -14.00 -7.06 9.71
CA SER A 44 -14.39 -6.07 8.70
C SER A 44 -13.52 -6.16 7.44
N LEU A 45 -14.12 -5.88 6.29
CA LEU A 45 -13.41 -5.87 5.01
C LEU A 45 -12.92 -4.45 4.68
N ARG A 46 -11.61 -4.27 4.68
CA ARG A 46 -10.95 -3.03 4.27
C ARG A 46 -10.42 -3.15 2.85
N GLY A 47 -10.79 -2.19 2.01
CA GLY A 47 -10.37 -2.13 0.60
C GLY A 47 -9.34 -1.03 0.35
N TYR A 48 -8.16 -1.41 -0.16
CA TYR A 48 -7.10 -0.49 -0.56
C TYR A 48 -7.12 -0.32 -2.08
N LYS A 49 -7.52 0.85 -2.58
CA LYS A 49 -7.51 1.16 -4.01
C LYS A 49 -6.09 1.47 -4.47
N LEU A 50 -5.68 0.89 -5.59
CA LEU A 50 -4.38 1.13 -6.18
C LEU A 50 -4.45 2.31 -7.14
N THR A 51 -3.55 3.26 -6.99
CA THR A 51 -3.35 4.34 -7.96
C THR A 51 -2.76 3.77 -9.24
N LYS A 52 -3.47 3.90 -10.36
CA LYS A 52 -3.06 3.39 -11.67
C LYS A 52 -3.03 4.54 -12.67
N PHE A 53 -1.84 4.82 -13.22
CA PHE A 53 -1.63 5.83 -14.27
C PHE A 53 -2.12 7.24 -13.89
N GLN A 54 -1.98 7.62 -12.60
CA GLN A 54 -2.26 8.97 -12.16
C GLN A 54 -1.13 9.89 -12.57
N ARG A 55 -1.47 10.99 -13.24
CA ARG A 55 -0.51 12.03 -13.62
C ARG A 55 -0.13 12.87 -12.40
N SER A 56 1.16 13.04 -12.16
CA SER A 56 1.70 13.94 -11.14
C SER A 56 1.72 15.40 -11.62
N ASN A 57 2.01 16.32 -10.69
CA ASN A 57 2.13 17.75 -11.01
C ASN A 57 3.28 18.04 -12.00
N GLN A 58 4.31 17.19 -12.02
CA GLN A 58 5.44 17.27 -12.93
C GLN A 58 5.27 16.39 -14.17
N GLY A 59 4.09 15.77 -14.35
CA GLY A 59 3.77 14.95 -15.51
C GLY A 59 4.35 13.53 -15.48
N THR A 60 4.87 13.09 -14.34
CA THR A 60 5.28 11.70 -14.07
C THR A 60 4.14 10.83 -13.58
#